data_AF-F9Z5S3-F1
#
_entry.id   AF-F9Z5S3-F1
#
_cell.length_a   1.000
_cell.length_b   1.000
_cell.length_c   1.000
_cell.angle_alpha   90.00
_cell.angle_beta   90.00
_cell.angle_gamma   90.00
#
_symmetry.space_group_name_H-M   'P 1'
#
loop_
_entity.id
_entity.type
_entity.pdbx_description
1 polymer ?
#
loop_
_entity_poly.entity_id
_entity_poly.type
_entity_poly.pdbx_seq_one_letter_code
_entity_poly.pdbx_strand_id
1 'polypeptide(L)'
;MMKFSFLAILIMALMSCNNASKTTVRVHLDKPQGEIKPQLITKDSTYVMALDSTNTALFVMAENLKPGYATVVLGRMQVPVYVEPGKSFDVSVKFEGRRMIPAFTGEGAKKMNT
;
A
#
# COMPACT_ATOMS: atom_id res chain seq x y z
N MET A 1 -11.23 43.36 21.20
CA MET A 1 -10.37 42.16 21.12
C MET A 1 -11.17 41.00 20.49
N MET A 2 -11.38 41.03 19.16
CA MET A 2 -12.22 40.02 18.49
C MET A 2 -11.68 39.62 17.09
N LYS A 3 -10.80 40.45 16.49
CA LYS A 3 -10.19 40.21 15.17
C LYS A 3 -9.09 39.14 15.15
N PHE A 4 -8.34 38.97 16.24
CA PHE A 4 -7.27 37.96 16.32
C PHE A 4 -7.79 36.52 16.49
N SER A 5 -9.02 36.35 16.98
CA SER A 5 -9.64 35.02 17.17
C SER A 5 -9.99 34.37 15.82
N PHE A 6 -10.49 35.15 14.86
CA PHE A 6 -10.81 34.65 13.52
C PHE A 6 -9.57 34.16 12.75
N LEU A 7 -8.43 34.83 12.93
CA LEU A 7 -7.18 34.44 12.28
C LEU A 7 -6.67 33.09 12.83
N ALA A 8 -6.80 32.85 14.13
CA ALA A 8 -6.41 31.58 14.75
C ALA A 8 -7.31 30.41 14.30
N ILE A 9 -8.63 30.64 14.18
CA ILE A 9 -9.59 29.63 13.69
C ILE A 9 -9.33 29.29 12.21
N LEU A 10 -8.98 30.29 11.39
CA LEU A 10 -8.63 30.08 9.98
C LEU A 10 -7.34 29.25 9.82
N ILE A 11 -6.32 29.50 10.66
CA ILE A 11 -5.06 28.73 10.64
C ILE A 11 -5.28 27.27 11.08
N MET A 12 -6.12 27.01 12.09
CA MET A 12 -6.52 25.63 12.45
C MET A 12 -7.31 24.94 11.33
N ALA A 13 -8.19 25.65 10.63
CA ALA A 13 -8.94 25.10 9.51
C ALA A 13 -8.02 24.70 8.34
N LEU A 14 -6.94 25.45 8.09
CA LEU A 14 -5.96 25.14 7.04
C LEU A 14 -5.09 23.91 7.36
N MET A 15 -4.79 23.65 8.63
CA MET A 15 -4.06 22.44 9.05
C MET A 15 -4.90 21.16 8.96
N SER A 16 -6.23 21.28 8.98
CA SER A 16 -7.16 20.14 8.87
C SER A 16 -7.27 19.56 7.44
N CYS A 17 -6.81 20.32 6.43
CA CYS A 17 -6.94 19.94 5.02
C CYS A 17 -5.69 19.30 4.40
N ASN A 18 -4.61 19.06 5.15
CA ASN A 18 -3.40 18.44 4.61
C ASN A 18 -3.30 16.92 4.89
N ASN A 19 -4.44 16.23 4.96
CA ASN A 19 -4.49 14.77 4.95
C ASN A 19 -4.43 14.26 3.51
N ALA A 20 -3.33 14.52 2.80
CA ALA A 20 -3.07 13.81 1.55
C ALA A 20 -3.10 12.30 1.87
N SER A 21 -4.07 11.58 1.30
CA SER A 21 -4.24 10.15 1.61
C SER A 21 -2.97 9.41 1.21
N LYS A 22 -2.28 8.82 2.19
CA LYS A 22 -1.07 8.06 1.93
C LYS A 22 -1.46 6.80 1.16
N THR A 23 -0.85 6.63 -0.01
CA THR A 23 -1.06 5.43 -0.82
C THR A 23 -0.39 4.25 -0.14
N THR A 24 -1.13 3.16 0.00
CA THR A 24 -0.65 1.95 0.67
C THR A 24 -0.85 0.72 -0.19
N VAL A 25 0.14 -0.17 -0.15
CA VAL A 25 0.03 -1.53 -0.70
C VAL A 25 0.14 -2.48 0.49
N ARG A 26 -0.92 -3.23 0.77
CA ARG A 26 -0.89 -4.26 1.81
C ARG A 26 -0.71 -5.62 1.17
N VAL A 27 0.15 -6.44 1.77
CA VAL A 27 0.34 -7.81 1.33
C VAL A 27 0.02 -8.73 2.49
N HIS A 28 -1.00 -9.55 2.34
CA HIS A 28 -1.46 -10.48 3.36
C HIS A 28 -1.23 -11.92 2.92
N LEU A 29 -0.68 -12.75 3.80
CA LEU A 29 -0.53 -14.19 3.56
C LEU A 29 -1.53 -14.96 4.42
N ASP A 30 -2.40 -15.75 3.79
CA ASP A 30 -3.43 -16.52 4.50
C ASP A 30 -2.85 -17.58 5.46
N LYS A 31 -1.56 -17.91 5.31
CA LYS A 31 -0.83 -18.81 6.21
C LYS A 31 0.57 -18.24 6.49
N PRO A 32 1.10 -18.39 7.72
CA PRO A 32 2.49 -18.07 8.00
C PRO A 32 3.42 -18.87 7.10
N GLN A 33 4.37 -18.20 6.48
CA GLN A 33 5.38 -18.82 5.62
C GLN A 33 6.75 -18.43 6.14
N GLY A 34 7.36 -19.32 6.94
CA GLY A 34 8.75 -19.22 7.41
C GLY A 34 9.25 -17.79 7.63
N GLU A 35 10.48 -17.52 7.21
CA GLU A 35 11.04 -16.17 7.19
C GLU A 35 10.90 -15.55 5.78
N ILE A 36 9.67 -15.24 5.36
CA ILE A 36 9.43 -14.44 4.14
C ILE A 36 9.44 -12.95 4.49
N LYS A 37 10.21 -12.18 3.71
CA LYS A 37 10.24 -10.71 3.75
C LYS A 37 9.65 -10.16 2.46
N PRO A 38 8.35 -9.79 2.44
CA PRO A 38 7.75 -9.15 1.28
C PRO A 38 8.55 -7.94 0.81
N GLN A 39 8.65 -7.79 -0.50
CA GLN A 39 9.25 -6.61 -1.12
C GLN A 39 8.26 -5.98 -2.10
N LEU A 40 8.31 -4.66 -2.21
CA LEU A 40 7.68 -3.92 -3.29
C LEU A 40 8.77 -3.18 -4.05
N ILE A 41 8.98 -3.57 -5.30
CA ILE A 41 9.99 -2.99 -6.18
C ILE A 41 9.26 -2.06 -7.15
N THR A 42 9.47 -0.75 -7.01
CA THR A 42 9.06 0.24 -7.99
C THR A 42 10.22 0.52 -8.95
N LYS A 43 9.99 1.36 -9.97
CA LYS A 43 11.05 1.79 -10.88
C LYS A 43 12.23 2.46 -10.15
N ASP A 44 11.93 3.17 -9.06
CA ASP A 44 12.87 4.12 -8.45
C ASP A 44 13.34 3.64 -7.06
N SER A 45 12.60 2.71 -6.43
CA SER A 45 12.80 2.33 -5.03
C SER A 45 12.47 0.86 -4.80
N THR A 46 13.15 0.25 -3.82
CA THR A 46 12.76 -1.04 -3.27
C THR A 46 12.36 -0.89 -1.81
N TYR A 47 11.14 -1.28 -1.49
CA TYR A 47 10.64 -1.35 -0.13
C TYR A 47 10.71 -2.79 0.35
N VAL A 48 11.22 -3.02 1.57
CA VAL A 48 11.30 -4.34 2.20
C VAL A 48 10.62 -4.25 3.55
N MET A 49 9.67 -5.13 3.81
CA MET A 49 8.92 -5.17 5.06
C MET A 49 8.91 -6.58 5.63
N ALA A 50 8.97 -6.68 6.97
CA ALA A 50 8.64 -7.91 7.66
C ALA A 50 7.11 -8.06 7.72
N LEU A 51 6.65 -9.31 7.83
CA LEU A 51 5.26 -9.60 8.16
C LEU A 51 5.02 -9.29 9.64
N ASP A 52 3.87 -8.69 9.95
CA ASP A 52 3.40 -8.53 11.32
C ASP A 52 2.79 -9.83 11.87
N SER A 53 2.26 -9.77 13.10
CA SER A 53 1.60 -10.91 13.76
C SER A 53 0.34 -11.41 13.05
N THR A 54 -0.20 -10.65 12.09
CA THR A 54 -1.34 -11.00 11.25
C THR A 54 -0.91 -11.56 9.89
N ASN A 55 0.38 -11.84 9.69
CA ASN A 55 0.96 -12.19 8.39
C ASN A 55 0.74 -11.11 7.32
N THR A 56 0.79 -9.84 7.72
CA THR A 56 0.60 -8.70 6.81
C THR A 56 1.85 -7.84 6.74
N ALA A 57 2.24 -7.43 5.54
CA ALA A 57 3.19 -6.36 5.31
C ALA A 57 2.45 -5.13 4.78
N LEU A 58 2.71 -3.96 5.36
CA LEU A 58 2.16 -2.68 4.93
C LEU A 58 3.27 -1.84 4.31
N PHE A 59 3.15 -1.55 3.03
CA PHE A 59 4.02 -0.61 2.33
C PHE A 59 3.31 0.74 2.23
N VAL A 60 3.91 1.78 2.81
CA VAL A 60 3.42 3.16 2.71
C VAL A 60 4.26 3.89 1.68
N MET A 61 3.62 4.40 0.62
CA MET A 61 4.32 5.05 -0.48
C MET A 61 4.72 6.47 -0.14
N ALA A 62 5.80 6.94 -0.76
CA ALA A 62 6.20 8.35 -0.70
C ALA A 62 5.10 9.27 -1.27
N GLU A 63 4.95 10.46 -0.70
CA GLU A 63 3.89 11.41 -1.08
C GLU A 63 4.03 11.90 -2.54
N ASN A 64 5.24 11.95 -3.05
CA ASN A 64 5.56 12.34 -4.43
C ASN A 64 5.68 11.14 -5.38
N LEU A 65 5.11 9.99 -5.02
CA LEU A 65 5.06 8.81 -5.88
C LEU A 65 4.50 9.19 -7.26
N LYS A 66 5.21 8.79 -8.32
CA LYS A 66 4.66 8.81 -9.68
C LYS A 66 3.91 7.51 -9.92
N PRO A 67 2.74 7.54 -10.58
CA PRO A 67 2.02 6.32 -10.92
C PRO A 67 2.88 5.44 -11.82
N GLY A 68 2.83 4.12 -11.61
CA GLY A 68 3.65 3.19 -12.39
C GLY A 68 3.52 1.74 -11.97
N TYR A 69 4.09 0.87 -12.81
CA TYR A 69 4.20 -0.54 -12.50
C TYR A 69 5.24 -0.77 -11.40
N ALA A 70 4.90 -1.70 -10.51
CA ALA A 70 5.76 -2.23 -9.47
C ALA A 70 5.63 -3.76 -9.43
N THR A 71 6.52 -4.41 -8.70
CA THR A 71 6.48 -5.85 -8.48
C THR A 71 6.46 -6.15 -6.99
N VAL A 72 5.44 -6.86 -6.54
CA VAL A 72 5.43 -7.47 -5.21
C VAL A 72 6.19 -8.78 -5.29
N VAL A 73 7.25 -8.92 -4.49
CA VAL A 73 8.08 -10.13 -4.41
C VAL A 73 7.81 -10.84 -3.08
N LEU A 74 7.41 -12.10 -3.17
CA LEU A 74 7.09 -12.98 -2.05
C LEU A 74 7.86 -14.30 -2.22
N GLY A 75 9.08 -14.33 -1.71
CA GLY A 75 10.00 -15.43 -1.95
C GLY A 75 10.29 -15.59 -3.44
N ARG A 76 9.80 -16.69 -4.05
CA ARG A 76 9.94 -16.96 -5.49
C ARG A 76 8.78 -16.41 -6.33
N MET A 77 7.69 -15.97 -5.72
CA MET A 77 6.55 -15.40 -6.44
C MET A 77 6.80 -13.92 -6.73
N GLN A 78 6.52 -13.51 -7.96
CA GLN A 78 6.52 -12.12 -8.38
C GLN A 78 5.13 -11.78 -8.91
N VAL A 79 4.55 -10.71 -8.37
CA VAL A 79 3.20 -10.26 -8.71
C VAL A 79 3.31 -8.83 -9.24
N PRO A 80 3.10 -8.60 -10.55
CA PRO A 80 3.09 -7.25 -11.10
C PRO A 80 1.86 -6.51 -10.62
N VAL A 81 2.04 -5.26 -10.21
CA VAL A 81 0.96 -4.36 -9.74
C VAL A 81 1.15 -2.97 -10.34
N TYR A 82 0.07 -2.22 -10.45
CA TYR A 82 0.13 -0.81 -10.83
C TYR A 82 -0.24 0.04 -9.62
N VAL A 83 0.65 0.94 -9.22
CA VAL A 83 0.46 1.79 -8.03
C VAL A 83 0.14 3.20 -8.50
N GLU A 84 -1.00 3.73 -8.08
CA GLU A 84 -1.44 5.09 -8.37
C GLU A 84 -1.53 5.91 -7.07
N PRO A 85 -1.06 7.17 -7.07
CA PRO A 85 -1.25 8.06 -5.92
C PRO A 85 -2.73 8.19 -5.54
N GLY A 86 -3.00 8.08 -4.25
CA GLY A 86 -4.34 8.12 -3.66
C GLY A 86 -5.12 6.81 -3.72
N LYS A 87 -4.62 5.76 -4.41
CA LYS A 87 -5.36 4.50 -4.60
C LYS A 87 -4.67 3.33 -3.92
N SER A 88 -5.06 3.08 -2.68
CA SER A 88 -4.58 1.94 -1.92
C SER A 88 -5.24 0.63 -2.38
N PHE A 89 -4.51 -0.47 -2.20
CA PHE A 89 -5.01 -1.82 -2.47
C PHE A 89 -4.30 -2.88 -1.63
N ASP A 90 -4.95 -4.04 -1.56
CA ASP A 90 -4.46 -5.21 -0.86
C ASP A 90 -4.18 -6.34 -1.86
N VAL A 91 -3.11 -7.09 -1.61
CA VAL A 91 -2.74 -8.33 -2.28
C VAL A 91 -2.79 -9.44 -1.24
N SER A 92 -3.85 -10.24 -1.27
CA SER A 92 -3.97 -11.43 -0.42
C SER A 92 -3.47 -12.65 -1.17
N VAL A 93 -2.67 -13.49 -0.52
CA VAL A 93 -2.10 -14.68 -1.14
C VAL A 93 -2.63 -15.93 -0.47
N LYS A 94 -3.43 -16.68 -1.23
CA LYS A 94 -3.94 -18.00 -0.86
C LYS A 94 -2.94 -19.08 -1.23
N PHE A 95 -2.84 -20.09 -0.37
CA PHE A 95 -2.00 -21.26 -0.58
C PHE A 95 -2.87 -22.51 -0.79
N GLU A 96 -2.87 -23.03 -2.01
CA GLU A 96 -3.53 -24.28 -2.40
C GLU A 96 -2.46 -25.34 -2.71
N GLY A 97 -2.10 -26.13 -1.70
CA GLY A 97 -0.96 -27.04 -1.79
C GLY A 97 0.34 -26.27 -2.00
N ARG A 98 0.99 -26.46 -3.16
CA ARG A 98 2.20 -25.72 -3.56
C ARG A 98 1.89 -24.46 -4.40
N ARG A 99 0.63 -24.24 -4.77
CA ARG A 99 0.23 -23.08 -5.57
C ARG A 99 0.00 -21.88 -4.67
N MET A 100 0.50 -20.73 -5.11
CA MET A 100 0.20 -19.44 -4.53
C MET A 100 -0.73 -18.70 -5.49
N ILE A 101 -1.87 -18.23 -4.97
CA ILE A 101 -2.92 -17.59 -5.76
C ILE A 101 -3.13 -16.18 -5.19
N PRO A 102 -2.68 -15.13 -5.88
CA PRO A 102 -2.92 -13.76 -5.45
C PRO A 102 -4.37 -13.35 -5.75
N ALA A 103 -4.96 -12.58 -4.85
CA ALA A 103 -6.23 -11.89 -5.01
C ALA A 103 -6.05 -10.42 -4.66
N PHE A 104 -6.73 -9.54 -5.39
CA PHE A 104 -6.56 -8.09 -5.28
C PHE A 104 -7.87 -7.44 -4.86
N THR A 105 -7.80 -6.54 -3.88
CA THR A 105 -8.95 -5.77 -3.40
C THR A 105 -8.57 -4.31 -3.13
N GLY A 106 -9.55 -3.43 -3.05
CA GLY A 106 -9.34 -1.99 -2.86
C GLY A 106 -9.44 -1.19 -4.16
N GLU A 107 -9.36 0.13 -4.05
CA GLU A 107 -9.58 1.05 -5.17
C GLU A 107 -8.51 0.92 -6.26
N GLY A 108 -7.25 0.68 -5.85
CA GLY A 108 -6.15 0.41 -6.78
C GLY A 108 -6.22 -0.96 -7.46
N ALA A 109 -7.03 -1.89 -6.94
CA ALA A 109 -7.25 -3.20 -7.53
C ALA A 109 -8.35 -3.13 -8.60
N LYS A 110 -8.05 -2.50 -9.74
CA LYS A 110 -9.00 -2.47 -10.86
C LYS A 110 -9.22 -3.91 -11.36
N LYS A 111 -10.48 -4.36 -11.41
CA LYS A 111 -10.86 -5.66 -11.99
C LYS A 111 -10.25 -5.80 -13.37
N MET A 112 -9.44 -6.85 -13.55
CA MET A 112 -9.08 -7.34 -14.88
C MET A 112 -10.37 -7.89 -15.49
N ASN A 113 -11.03 -7.12 -16.36
CA ASN A 113 -12.06 -7.67 -17.23
C ASN A 113 -11.31 -8.50 -18.28
N THR A 114 -11.18 -9.80 -18.04
CA THR A 114 -10.92 -10.79 -19.10
C THR A 114 -12.12 -10.91 -20.02
#